data_AF-A0A6J1W1R2-F1
#
_entry.id   AF-A0A6J1W1R2-F1
#
_cell.length_a   1.000
_cell.length_b   1.000
_cell.length_c   1.000
_cell.angle_alpha   90.00
_cell.angle_beta   90.00
_cell.angle_gamma   90.00
#
_symmetry.space_group_name_H-M   'P 1'
#
loop_
_entity.id
_entity.type
_entity.pdbx_description
1 polymer ?
#
loop_
_entity_poly.entity_id
_entity_poly.type
_entity_poly.pdbx_seq_one_letter_code
_entity_poly.pdbx_strand_id
1 'polypeptide(L)'
;MEVKTWKHFTAFLCCTGFLLALSKAQEKDPIEPLRKAVVKFGHFFVLNCTTNSSSISSCDIQERSSETYDYNDIGPTWKTFTFIVVYWSLRASCVVTCNNEPRSWETIVTVYQPPEKIELDPLPEMEVGKQYNLTCRVFGVAPIRDLTVTLLKGEEQLLVKTFKDHTDPEAGAVVVNHHMIAQKDDYSKTITCQTSLNLGPTGPLLENTSHSISLWILGKIPSIAPVLIYFTL
;
A
#
# COMPACT_ATOMS: atom_id res chain seq x y z
N MET A 1 -57.36 40.09 -38.71
CA MET A 1 -57.69 40.04 -37.27
C MET A 1 -57.75 38.57 -36.90
N GLU A 2 -56.58 37.97 -36.72
CA GLU A 2 -55.89 37.87 -35.42
C GLU A 2 -56.66 36.95 -34.47
N VAL A 3 -56.25 35.69 -34.36
CA VAL A 3 -55.88 35.00 -33.10
C VAL A 3 -55.26 33.65 -33.52
N LYS A 4 -53.98 33.61 -33.93
CA LYS A 4 -53.26 32.32 -34.08
C LYS A 4 -51.76 32.42 -33.85
N THR A 5 -51.33 33.38 -33.02
CA THR A 5 -49.91 33.65 -32.76
C THR A 5 -49.57 33.71 -31.26
N TRP A 6 -50.49 33.36 -30.35
CA TRP A 6 -50.23 33.44 -28.90
C TRP A 6 -49.62 32.14 -28.32
N LYS A 7 -49.90 30.96 -28.90
CA LYS A 7 -49.47 29.68 -28.30
C LYS A 7 -47.99 29.33 -28.53
N HIS A 8 -47.30 30.00 -29.46
CA HIS A 8 -45.89 29.72 -29.75
C HIS A 8 -44.92 30.57 -28.92
N PHE A 9 -45.34 31.74 -28.41
CA PHE A 9 -44.46 32.62 -27.63
C PHE A 9 -44.31 32.18 -26.17
N THR A 10 -45.31 31.52 -25.58
CA THR A 10 -45.23 31.03 -24.19
C THR A 10 -44.37 29.76 -24.04
N ALA A 11 -44.19 28.98 -25.11
CA ALA A 11 -43.33 27.79 -25.08
C ALA A 11 -41.83 28.13 -25.22
N PHE A 12 -41.50 29.20 -25.96
CA PHE A 12 -40.11 29.59 -26.19
C PHE A 12 -39.44 30.21 -24.96
N LEU A 13 -40.20 30.97 -24.16
CA LEU A 13 -39.70 31.60 -22.93
C LEU A 13 -39.47 30.60 -21.77
N CYS A 14 -40.12 29.44 -21.78
CA CYS A 14 -39.88 28.40 -20.78
C CYS A 14 -38.60 27.60 -21.08
N CYS A 15 -38.34 27.31 -22.37
CA CYS A 15 -37.13 26.60 -22.79
C CYS A 15 -35.85 27.43 -22.59
N THR A 16 -35.90 28.76 -22.75
CA THR A 16 -34.72 29.61 -22.49
C THR A 16 -34.43 29.75 -21.00
N GLY A 17 -35.45 29.76 -20.13
CA GLY A 17 -35.27 29.74 -18.67
C GLY A 17 -34.72 28.42 -18.14
N PHE A 18 -35.17 27.28 -18.69
CA PHE A 18 -34.67 25.95 -18.32
C PHE A 18 -33.26 25.67 -18.83
N LEU A 19 -32.88 26.22 -20.00
CA LEU A 19 -31.52 26.09 -20.53
C LEU A 19 -30.50 26.95 -19.76
N LEU A 20 -30.92 28.08 -19.18
CA LEU A 20 -30.06 28.90 -18.30
C LEU A 20 -29.93 28.34 -16.87
N ALA A 21 -30.80 27.42 -16.44
CA ALA A 21 -30.70 26.76 -15.14
C ALA A 21 -29.77 25.53 -15.16
N LEU A 22 -29.52 24.94 -16.34
CA LEU A 22 -28.61 23.81 -16.53
C LEU A 22 -27.16 24.21 -16.81
N SER A 23 -26.87 25.52 -16.93
CA SER A 23 -25.51 26.05 -17.10
C SER A 23 -24.85 26.46 -15.79
N LYS A 24 -25.39 26.06 -14.62
CA LYS A 24 -24.51 25.86 -13.45
C LYS A 24 -23.59 24.70 -13.80
N ALA A 25 -22.54 25.05 -14.54
CA ALA A 25 -21.36 24.25 -14.73
C ALA A 25 -21.07 23.62 -13.37
N GLN A 26 -21.02 22.29 -13.34
CA GLN A 26 -20.22 21.61 -12.35
C GLN A 26 -18.81 22.11 -12.59
N GLU A 27 -18.49 23.23 -11.92
CA GLU A 27 -17.16 23.76 -11.79
C GLU A 27 -16.37 22.60 -11.20
N LYS A 28 -15.66 21.92 -12.09
CA LYS A 28 -14.75 20.84 -11.72
C LYS A 28 -13.81 21.50 -10.74
N ASP A 29 -13.92 21.14 -9.46
CA ASP A 29 -13.07 21.67 -8.39
C ASP A 29 -11.65 21.79 -8.93
N PRO A 30 -11.00 22.96 -8.78
CA PRO A 30 -9.62 23.15 -9.19
C PRO A 30 -8.82 21.95 -8.70
N ILE A 31 -8.07 21.30 -9.60
CA ILE A 31 -7.29 20.09 -9.26
C ILE A 31 -6.40 20.45 -8.07
N GLU A 32 -6.82 20.06 -6.87
CA GLU A 32 -6.09 20.34 -5.64
C GLU A 32 -4.71 19.68 -5.74
N PRO A 33 -3.61 20.37 -5.38
CA PRO A 33 -2.29 19.77 -5.36
C PRO A 33 -2.30 18.54 -4.45
N LEU A 34 -2.21 17.34 -5.03
CA LEU A 34 -2.22 16.11 -4.25
C LEU A 34 -0.86 15.85 -3.62
N ARG A 35 -0.80 15.87 -2.28
CA ARG A 35 0.36 15.48 -1.49
C ARG A 35 0.20 14.03 -1.02
N LYS A 36 1.33 13.35 -0.83
CA LYS A 36 1.39 12.00 -0.25
C LYS A 36 2.24 12.02 0.99
N ALA A 37 1.72 11.40 2.05
CA ALA A 37 2.46 11.20 3.29
C ALA A 37 2.37 9.72 3.69
N VAL A 38 3.31 9.28 4.52
CA VAL A 38 3.38 7.91 5.02
C VAL A 38 3.59 7.99 6.52
N VAL A 39 2.78 7.26 7.28
CA VAL A 39 2.83 7.27 8.76
C VAL A 39 2.58 5.87 9.29
N LYS A 40 3.30 5.52 10.36
CA LYS A 40 3.13 4.22 11.01
C LYS A 40 1.83 4.22 11.83
N PHE A 41 1.09 3.11 11.83
CA PHE A 41 -0.06 2.93 12.70
C PHE A 41 0.33 3.16 14.18
N GLY A 42 -0.52 3.87 14.92
CA GLY A 42 -0.30 4.28 16.31
C GLY A 42 0.67 5.45 16.52
N HIS A 43 1.23 6.04 15.44
CA HIS A 43 2.10 7.21 15.52
C HIS A 43 1.36 8.51 15.16
N PHE A 44 2.04 9.64 15.32
CA PHE A 44 1.51 10.96 14.99
C PHE A 44 1.72 11.31 13.52
N PHE A 45 0.69 11.82 12.88
CA PHE A 45 0.77 12.52 11.60
C PHE A 45 0.52 14.02 11.82
N VAL A 46 1.38 14.86 11.28
CA VAL A 46 1.26 16.33 11.39
C VAL A 46 0.95 16.91 10.01
N LEU A 47 -0.27 17.42 9.84
CA LEU A 47 -0.64 18.21 8.68
C LEU A 47 -0.18 19.66 8.91
N ASN A 48 0.70 20.16 8.04
CA ASN A 48 1.19 21.53 8.11
C ASN A 48 0.55 22.39 7.00
N CYS A 49 -0.27 23.35 7.43
CA CYS A 49 -0.95 24.30 6.56
C CYS A 49 -0.24 25.65 6.60
N THR A 50 0.36 26.08 5.49
CA THR A 50 1.14 27.32 5.41
C THR A 50 0.53 28.31 4.42
N THR A 51 0.71 29.60 4.69
CA THR A 51 0.36 30.69 3.76
C THR A 51 1.59 31.54 3.44
N ASN A 52 1.63 32.07 2.21
CA ASN A 52 2.65 33.04 1.78
C ASN A 52 2.31 34.48 2.21
N SER A 53 1.17 34.70 2.86
CA SER A 53 0.83 36.02 3.39
C SER A 53 1.68 36.35 4.62
N SER A 54 2.02 37.63 4.78
CA SER A 54 2.86 38.16 5.87
C SER A 54 2.21 38.09 7.25
N SER A 55 0.89 37.79 7.37
CA SER A 55 0.20 37.63 8.66
C SER A 55 -1.05 36.74 8.59
N ILE A 56 -1.29 35.93 9.63
CA ILE A 56 -2.52 35.11 9.76
C ILE A 56 -3.78 35.96 9.99
N SER A 57 -3.67 37.19 10.50
CA SER A 57 -4.84 38.10 10.60
C SER A 57 -5.47 38.44 9.24
N SER A 58 -4.74 38.20 8.15
CA SER A 58 -5.23 38.38 6.78
C SER A 58 -5.75 37.09 6.12
N CYS A 59 -5.61 35.94 6.80
CA CYS A 59 -5.89 34.63 6.23
C CYS A 59 -6.55 33.68 7.24
N ASP A 60 -7.62 33.04 6.83
CA ASP A 60 -8.20 31.92 7.58
C ASP A 60 -7.53 30.60 7.15
N ILE A 61 -7.06 29.82 8.12
CA ILE A 61 -6.41 28.51 7.89
C ILE A 61 -7.22 27.43 8.60
N GLN A 62 -7.82 26.57 7.79
CA GLN A 62 -8.67 25.47 8.22
C GLN A 62 -8.16 24.14 7.68
N GLU A 63 -8.74 23.10 8.24
CA GLU A 63 -8.46 21.70 7.95
C GLU A 63 -9.78 21.05 7.50
N ARG A 64 -9.70 20.09 6.59
CA ARG A 64 -10.80 19.19 6.23
C ARG A 64 -10.29 17.75 6.17
N SER A 65 -10.67 16.94 7.15
CA SER A 65 -10.19 15.55 7.29
C SER A 65 -11.31 14.53 7.38
N SER A 66 -10.95 13.27 7.13
CA SER A 66 -11.78 12.11 7.44
C SER A 66 -11.85 11.80 8.94
N GLU A 67 -10.83 12.20 9.71
CA GLU A 67 -10.70 11.93 11.15
C GLU A 67 -10.56 13.22 11.95
N THR A 68 -10.91 13.21 13.24
CA THR A 68 -10.67 14.41 14.08
C THR A 68 -9.20 14.50 14.48
N TYR A 69 -8.60 15.69 14.38
CA TYR A 69 -7.26 15.94 14.90
C TYR A 69 -7.29 16.05 16.44
N ASP A 70 -6.21 15.61 17.09
CA ASP A 70 -6.12 15.57 18.56
C ASP A 70 -5.71 16.93 19.14
N TYR A 71 -4.81 17.63 18.46
CA TYR A 71 -4.38 18.96 18.85
C TYR A 71 -3.91 19.77 17.64
N ASN A 72 -3.86 21.09 17.82
CA ASN A 72 -3.33 22.01 16.83
C ASN A 72 -2.34 22.98 17.48
N ASP A 73 -1.46 23.53 16.63
CA ASP A 73 -0.57 24.62 16.99
C ASP A 73 -0.67 25.72 15.93
N ILE A 74 -0.48 26.97 16.34
CA ILE A 74 -0.76 28.15 15.54
C ILE A 74 0.48 29.05 15.53
N GLY A 75 1.00 29.28 14.33
CA GLY A 75 2.06 30.25 14.07
C GLY A 75 1.56 31.50 13.35
N PRO A 76 2.47 32.43 13.03
CA PRO A 76 2.13 33.70 12.37
C PRO A 76 1.67 33.54 10.91
N THR A 77 2.09 32.46 10.24
CA THR A 77 1.79 32.18 8.83
C THR A 77 1.44 30.71 8.57
N TRP A 78 1.22 29.94 9.64
CA TRP A 78 0.96 28.51 9.55
C TRP A 78 0.07 28.03 10.68
N LYS A 79 -0.60 26.90 10.44
CA LYS A 79 -1.32 26.15 11.45
C LYS A 79 -1.03 24.67 11.23
N THR A 80 -0.73 23.95 12.30
CA THR A 80 -0.53 22.50 12.25
C THR A 80 -1.69 21.78 12.90
N PHE A 81 -2.06 20.64 12.35
CA PHE A 81 -3.09 19.75 12.88
C PHE A 81 -2.46 18.38 13.07
N THR A 82 -2.44 17.89 14.30
CA THR A 82 -1.80 16.61 14.62
C THR A 82 -2.84 15.54 14.90
N PHE A 83 -2.65 14.39 14.27
CA PHE A 83 -3.52 13.23 14.32
C PHE A 83 -2.77 12.06 14.94
N ILE A 84 -3.35 11.42 15.94
CA ILE A 84 -2.95 10.10 16.43
C ILE A 84 -3.57 9.08 15.50
N VAL A 85 -2.74 8.38 14.74
CA VAL A 85 -3.22 7.52 13.66
C VAL A 85 -3.65 6.17 14.22
N VAL A 86 -4.95 6.03 14.49
CA VAL A 86 -5.58 4.79 14.99
C VAL A 86 -6.50 4.12 13.97
N TYR A 87 -6.60 4.69 12.77
CA TYR A 87 -7.35 4.16 11.63
C TYR A 87 -6.42 3.93 10.43
N TRP A 88 -6.78 2.98 9.57
CA TRP A 88 -5.98 2.60 8.40
C TRP A 88 -6.15 3.51 7.18
N SER A 89 -7.04 4.50 7.28
CA SER A 89 -7.25 5.50 6.24
C SER A 89 -7.30 6.88 6.86
N LEU A 90 -6.51 7.81 6.33
CA LEU A 90 -6.56 9.21 6.72
C LEU A 90 -6.43 10.08 5.46
N ARG A 91 -7.44 10.91 5.24
CA ARG A 91 -7.40 12.00 4.26
C ARG A 91 -7.50 13.30 5.01
N ALA A 92 -6.64 14.25 4.69
CA ALA A 92 -6.62 15.54 5.34
C ALA A 92 -6.23 16.61 4.32
N SER A 93 -7.01 17.68 4.24
CA SER A 93 -6.79 18.80 3.35
C SER A 93 -6.58 20.09 4.15
N CYS A 94 -5.67 20.93 3.69
CA CYS A 94 -5.59 22.30 4.18
C CYS A 94 -6.49 23.18 3.32
N VAL A 95 -7.21 24.11 3.95
CA VAL A 95 -7.96 25.16 3.26
C VAL A 95 -7.48 26.50 3.80
N VAL A 96 -6.89 27.32 2.93
CA VAL A 96 -6.33 28.63 3.25
C VAL A 96 -7.06 29.70 2.46
N THR A 97 -7.77 30.59 3.14
CA THR A 97 -8.52 31.69 2.52
C THR A 97 -7.92 33.02 2.92
N CYS A 98 -7.25 33.70 1.99
CA CYS A 98 -6.71 35.04 2.21
C CYS A 98 -7.43 36.02 1.28
N ASN A 99 -7.90 37.17 1.79
CA ASN A 99 -8.58 38.18 0.96
C ASN A 99 -9.74 37.62 0.09
N ASN A 100 -10.50 36.65 0.61
CA ASN A 100 -11.57 35.92 -0.10
C ASN A 100 -11.10 35.04 -1.28
N GLU A 101 -9.81 34.74 -1.39
CA GLU A 101 -9.27 33.79 -2.36
C GLU A 101 -8.90 32.47 -1.66
N PRO A 102 -9.76 31.43 -1.74
CA PRO A 102 -9.49 30.14 -1.14
C PRO A 102 -8.46 29.36 -1.96
N ARG A 103 -7.54 28.69 -1.26
CA ARG A 103 -6.59 27.73 -1.80
C ARG A 103 -6.62 26.47 -0.95
N SER A 104 -6.77 25.33 -1.58
CA SER A 104 -6.79 24.04 -0.90
C SER A 104 -5.81 23.06 -1.51
N TRP A 105 -5.37 22.11 -0.69
CA TRP A 105 -4.59 20.97 -1.15
C TRP A 105 -4.88 19.75 -0.27
N GLU A 106 -5.08 18.61 -0.91
CA GLU A 106 -5.32 17.32 -0.25
C GLU A 106 -4.00 16.62 0.04
N THR A 107 -3.91 15.99 1.22
CA THR A 107 -2.87 15.04 1.58
C THR A 107 -3.51 13.66 1.78
N ILE A 108 -3.13 12.71 0.91
CA ILE A 108 -3.44 11.29 1.11
C ILE A 108 -2.35 10.70 2.00
N VAL A 109 -2.76 10.17 3.15
CA VAL A 109 -1.86 9.56 4.12
C VAL A 109 -1.94 8.04 4.00
N THR A 110 -0.85 7.41 3.59
CA THR A 110 -0.69 5.95 3.64
C THR A 110 -0.31 5.56 5.06
N VAL A 111 -1.22 4.88 5.74
CA VAL A 111 -0.96 4.27 7.05
C VAL A 111 -0.32 2.91 6.83
N TYR A 112 0.79 2.64 7.52
CA TYR A 112 1.52 1.37 7.36
C TYR A 112 1.80 0.68 8.68
N GLN A 113 1.99 -0.63 8.58
CA GLN A 113 2.50 -1.46 9.66
C GLN A 113 3.47 -2.50 9.07
N PRO A 114 4.71 -2.62 9.59
CA PRO A 114 5.61 -3.69 9.18
C PRO A 114 5.02 -5.06 9.58
N PRO A 115 5.38 -6.15 8.89
CA PRO A 115 4.97 -7.48 9.30
C PRO A 115 5.27 -7.74 10.77
N GLU A 116 4.26 -8.14 11.54
CA GLU A 116 4.41 -8.52 12.94
C GLU A 116 5.14 -9.86 13.06
N LYS A 117 4.88 -10.77 12.10
CA LYS A 117 5.39 -12.13 12.13
C LYS A 117 5.49 -12.71 10.72
N ILE A 118 6.57 -13.44 10.47
CA ILE A 118 6.79 -14.20 9.23
C ILE A 118 7.16 -15.63 9.62
N GLU A 119 6.39 -16.60 9.16
CA GLU A 119 6.56 -18.01 9.49
C GLU A 119 6.62 -18.86 8.24
N LEU A 120 7.56 -19.78 8.22
CA LEU A 120 7.54 -20.91 7.30
C LEU A 120 6.87 -22.08 8.02
N ASP A 121 5.93 -22.74 7.34
CA ASP A 121 5.38 -23.99 7.86
C ASP A 121 6.50 -25.05 7.94
N PRO A 122 6.50 -25.93 8.96
CA PRO A 122 7.51 -26.96 9.10
C PRO A 122 7.61 -27.86 7.86
N LEU A 123 8.84 -28.18 7.46
CA LEU A 123 9.10 -29.09 6.36
C LEU A 123 9.48 -30.48 6.88
N PRO A 124 8.94 -31.56 6.28
CA PRO A 124 9.36 -32.91 6.62
C PRO A 124 10.75 -33.20 6.06
N GLU A 125 11.29 -34.35 6.44
CA GLU A 125 12.38 -34.95 5.68
C GLU A 125 11.90 -35.26 4.25
N MET A 126 12.74 -34.93 3.28
CA MET A 126 12.39 -34.95 1.87
C MET A 126 13.07 -36.10 1.13
N GLU A 127 12.42 -36.68 0.14
CA GLU A 127 13.01 -37.69 -0.74
C GLU A 127 13.28 -37.08 -2.12
N VAL A 128 14.44 -37.40 -2.69
CA VAL A 128 14.83 -36.93 -4.02
C VAL A 128 13.76 -37.27 -5.06
N GLY A 129 13.36 -36.27 -5.85
CA GLY A 129 12.37 -36.40 -6.92
C GLY A 129 10.92 -36.28 -6.47
N LYS A 130 10.64 -36.19 -5.16
CA LYS A 130 9.28 -35.93 -4.65
C LYS A 130 9.00 -34.43 -4.56
N GLN A 131 7.72 -34.09 -4.68
CA GLN A 131 7.22 -32.73 -4.58
C GLN A 131 6.83 -32.40 -3.14
N TYR A 132 7.19 -31.20 -2.69
CA TYR A 132 6.88 -30.65 -1.37
C TYR A 132 6.29 -29.25 -1.50
N ASN A 133 5.40 -28.86 -0.59
CA ASN A 133 4.80 -27.52 -0.56
C ASN A 133 5.51 -26.65 0.49
N LEU A 134 6.10 -25.55 0.02
CA LEU A 134 6.61 -24.48 0.87
C LEU A 134 5.46 -23.51 1.17
N THR A 135 5.16 -23.30 2.44
CA THR A 135 4.12 -22.35 2.86
C THR A 135 4.76 -21.27 3.72
N CYS A 136 4.69 -20.02 3.26
CA CYS A 136 5.06 -18.84 4.06
C CYS A 136 3.80 -18.07 4.47
N ARG A 137 3.73 -17.71 5.75
CA ARG A 137 2.66 -16.91 6.34
C ARG A 137 3.24 -15.61 6.85
N VAL A 138 2.66 -14.50 6.41
CA VAL A 138 3.03 -13.14 6.85
C VAL A 138 1.81 -12.56 7.55
N PHE A 139 1.99 -12.05 8.77
CA PHE A 139 0.92 -11.56 9.62
C PHE A 139 1.11 -10.09 9.98
N GLY A 140 -0.01 -9.38 10.17
CA GLY A 140 -0.04 -8.02 10.74
C GLY A 140 0.64 -6.98 9.87
N VAL A 141 0.51 -7.08 8.54
CA VAL A 141 1.18 -6.18 7.58
C VAL A 141 0.18 -5.29 6.87
N ALA A 142 0.51 -4.00 6.71
CA ALA A 142 -0.27 -3.04 5.94
C ALA A 142 0.62 -1.99 5.25
N PRO A 143 0.25 -1.51 4.05
CA PRO A 143 -0.82 -2.02 3.21
C PRO A 143 -0.35 -3.24 2.40
N ILE A 144 -1.15 -4.31 2.33
CA ILE A 144 -0.77 -5.56 1.65
C ILE A 144 -0.46 -5.34 0.15
N ARG A 145 -1.14 -4.39 -0.52
CA ARG A 145 -0.90 -4.07 -1.94
C ARG A 145 0.53 -3.69 -2.31
N ASP A 146 1.28 -3.21 -1.32
CA ASP A 146 2.65 -2.73 -1.49
C ASP A 146 3.68 -3.73 -0.95
N LEU A 147 3.20 -4.89 -0.46
CA LEU A 147 4.02 -6.01 -0.03
C LEU A 147 4.47 -6.86 -1.22
N THR A 148 5.72 -7.29 -1.17
CA THR A 148 6.28 -8.36 -1.98
C THR A 148 6.80 -9.45 -1.06
N VAL A 149 6.50 -10.71 -1.37
CA VAL A 149 6.99 -11.88 -0.64
C VAL A 149 7.86 -12.70 -1.58
N THR A 150 9.07 -13.03 -1.14
CA THR A 150 10.05 -13.80 -1.89
C THR A 150 10.41 -15.08 -1.13
N LEU A 151 10.22 -16.23 -1.77
CA LEU A 151 10.72 -17.52 -1.27
C LEU A 151 12.07 -17.82 -1.88
N LEU A 152 13.05 -18.12 -1.04
CA LEU A 152 14.41 -18.47 -1.44
C LEU A 152 14.78 -19.87 -0.96
N LYS A 153 15.63 -20.56 -1.73
CA LYS A 153 16.35 -21.78 -1.37
C LYS A 153 17.85 -21.53 -1.48
N GLY A 154 18.50 -21.25 -0.36
CA GLY A 154 19.83 -20.63 -0.36
C GLY A 154 19.77 -19.27 -1.06
N GLU A 155 20.52 -19.12 -2.15
CA GLU A 155 20.51 -17.92 -3.00
C GLU A 155 19.52 -18.02 -4.17
N GLU A 156 18.93 -19.21 -4.40
CA GLU A 156 18.00 -19.44 -5.51
C GLU A 156 16.63 -18.83 -5.19
N GLN A 157 16.14 -17.95 -6.07
CA GLN A 157 14.80 -17.39 -5.96
C GLN A 157 13.76 -18.34 -6.54
N LEU A 158 12.99 -18.97 -5.66
CA LEU A 158 11.93 -19.92 -6.04
C LEU A 158 10.65 -19.22 -6.50
N LEU A 159 10.24 -18.16 -5.79
CA LEU A 159 9.01 -17.44 -6.07
C LEU A 159 9.10 -15.98 -5.62
N VAL A 160 8.51 -15.09 -6.41
CA VAL A 160 8.15 -13.74 -6.00
C VAL A 160 6.64 -13.57 -6.14
N LYS A 161 5.98 -13.19 -5.06
CA LYS A 161 4.53 -12.94 -5.02
C LYS A 161 4.25 -11.49 -4.63
N THR A 162 3.42 -10.83 -5.43
CA THR A 162 2.90 -9.49 -5.16
C THR A 162 1.39 -9.54 -4.96
N PHE A 163 0.84 -8.48 -4.38
CA PHE A 163 -0.57 -8.40 -3.99
C PHE A 163 -1.26 -7.14 -4.52
N LYS A 164 -0.94 -6.70 -5.75
CA LYS A 164 -1.38 -5.42 -6.30
C LYS A 164 -2.91 -5.23 -6.35
N ASP A 165 -3.66 -6.33 -6.45
CA ASP A 165 -5.12 -6.33 -6.48
C ASP A 165 -5.77 -6.27 -5.08
N HIS A 166 -4.97 -6.30 -4.01
CA HIS A 166 -5.48 -6.19 -2.64
C HIS A 166 -5.91 -4.75 -2.37
N THR A 167 -7.15 -4.55 -1.93
CA THR A 167 -7.74 -3.21 -1.76
C THR A 167 -7.95 -2.82 -0.31
N ASP A 168 -7.95 -3.77 0.61
CA ASP A 168 -8.13 -3.51 2.03
C ASP A 168 -6.93 -2.72 2.59
N PRO A 169 -7.14 -1.54 3.18
CA PRO A 169 -6.07 -0.77 3.80
C PRO A 169 -5.62 -1.34 5.15
N GLU A 170 -6.42 -2.20 5.80
CA GLU A 170 -6.13 -2.69 7.14
C GLU A 170 -4.95 -3.67 7.17
N ALA A 171 -4.33 -3.79 8.35
CA ALA A 171 -3.33 -4.84 8.57
C ALA A 171 -3.99 -6.21 8.50
N GLY A 172 -3.42 -7.06 7.66
CA GLY A 172 -3.93 -8.40 7.43
C GLY A 172 -2.82 -9.44 7.42
N ALA A 173 -3.21 -10.64 6.99
CA ALA A 173 -2.30 -11.75 6.79
C ALA A 173 -2.36 -12.25 5.35
N VAL A 174 -1.22 -12.71 4.85
CA VAL A 174 -1.11 -13.36 3.54
C VAL A 174 -0.41 -14.71 3.66
N VAL A 175 -0.85 -15.66 2.83
CA VAL A 175 -0.25 -16.98 2.73
C VAL A 175 0.26 -17.18 1.32
N VAL A 176 1.54 -17.54 1.19
CA VAL A 176 2.22 -17.79 -0.07
C VAL A 176 2.64 -19.25 -0.12
N ASN A 177 2.18 -19.96 -1.15
CA ASN A 177 2.48 -21.37 -1.37
C ASN A 177 3.35 -21.53 -2.63
N HIS A 178 4.32 -22.44 -2.58
CA HIS A 178 5.14 -22.80 -3.72
C HIS A 178 5.53 -24.28 -3.67
N HIS A 179 5.37 -24.99 -4.78
CA HIS A 179 5.79 -26.37 -4.88
C HIS A 179 7.25 -26.45 -5.34
N MET A 180 8.06 -27.21 -4.61
CA MET A 180 9.41 -27.56 -5.03
C MET A 180 9.58 -29.07 -5.19
N ILE A 181 10.46 -29.48 -6.09
CA ILE A 181 10.89 -30.87 -6.22
C ILE A 181 12.24 -30.99 -5.53
N ALA A 182 12.36 -31.91 -4.58
CA ALA A 182 13.59 -32.11 -3.83
C ALA A 182 14.70 -32.66 -4.73
N GLN A 183 15.86 -31.98 -4.75
CA GLN A 183 17.04 -32.45 -5.46
C GLN A 183 18.12 -32.92 -4.48
N LYS A 184 19.02 -33.79 -4.94
CA LYS A 184 20.13 -34.28 -4.12
C LYS A 184 21.02 -33.14 -3.60
N ASP A 185 21.24 -32.14 -4.44
CA ASP A 185 22.09 -30.98 -4.14
C ASP A 185 21.36 -29.94 -3.26
N ASP A 186 20.10 -30.17 -2.88
CA ASP A 186 19.38 -29.33 -1.94
C ASP A 186 19.67 -29.69 -0.47
N TYR A 187 20.37 -30.80 -0.21
CA TYR A 187 20.76 -31.19 1.13
C TYR A 187 21.52 -30.06 1.82
N SER A 188 21.11 -29.70 3.05
CA SER A 188 21.65 -28.59 3.85
C SER A 188 21.43 -27.18 3.32
N LYS A 189 20.78 -26.99 2.16
CA LYS A 189 20.29 -25.65 1.76
C LYS A 189 19.17 -25.21 2.69
N THR A 190 19.01 -23.90 2.84
CA THR A 190 17.98 -23.31 3.69
C THR A 190 16.84 -22.74 2.88
N ILE A 191 15.60 -22.91 3.34
CA ILE A 191 14.45 -22.16 2.88
C ILE A 191 14.30 -20.92 3.74
N THR A 192 14.11 -19.76 3.10
CA THR A 192 13.76 -18.51 3.77
C THR A 192 12.61 -17.82 3.07
N CYS A 193 11.74 -17.17 3.85
CA CYS A 193 10.73 -16.28 3.33
C CYS A 193 11.12 -14.84 3.65
N GLN A 194 11.32 -14.04 2.60
CA GLN A 194 11.63 -12.62 2.70
C GLN A 194 10.42 -11.80 2.33
N THR A 195 10.27 -10.65 2.97
CA THR A 195 9.22 -9.68 2.66
C THR A 195 9.83 -8.31 2.42
N SER A 196 9.29 -7.60 1.44
CA SER A 196 9.65 -6.22 1.15
C SER A 196 8.37 -5.38 1.06
N LEU A 197 8.20 -4.44 1.98
CA LEU A 197 7.09 -3.48 1.98
C LEU A 197 7.62 -2.14 1.47
N ASN A 198 7.22 -1.75 0.26
CA ASN A 198 7.70 -0.54 -0.41
C ASN A 198 6.61 0.53 -0.43
N LEU A 199 6.76 1.54 0.41
CA LEU A 199 5.76 2.61 0.60
C LEU A 199 5.95 3.80 -0.36
N GLY A 200 6.74 3.60 -1.43
CA GLY A 200 7.02 4.61 -2.44
C GLY A 200 8.10 5.62 -2.01
N PRO A 201 8.30 6.70 -2.80
CA PRO A 201 9.46 7.59 -2.66
C PRO A 201 9.46 8.43 -1.37
N THR A 202 8.30 8.65 -0.77
CA THR A 202 8.15 9.41 0.49
C THR A 202 8.14 8.51 1.72
N GLY A 203 8.13 7.19 1.54
CA GLY A 203 8.05 6.21 2.62
C GLY A 203 9.30 5.34 2.74
N PRO A 204 9.45 4.60 3.86
CA PRO A 204 10.53 3.65 4.00
C PRO A 204 10.33 2.40 3.13
N LEU A 205 11.45 1.74 2.81
CA LEU A 205 11.48 0.36 2.37
C LEU A 205 11.74 -0.52 3.59
N LEU A 206 10.81 -1.42 3.91
CA LEU A 206 10.94 -2.31 5.07
C LEU A 206 11.16 -3.73 4.58
N GLU A 207 12.30 -4.31 4.95
CA GLU A 207 12.66 -5.67 4.60
C GLU A 207 12.76 -6.53 5.85
N ASN A 208 12.14 -7.70 5.79
CA ASN A 208 12.12 -8.64 6.90
C ASN A 208 12.33 -10.06 6.35
N THR A 209 12.87 -10.94 7.17
CA THR A 209 13.14 -12.34 6.79
C THR A 209 12.67 -13.26 7.91
N SER A 210 12.05 -14.38 7.54
CA SER A 210 11.67 -15.44 8.48
C SER A 210 12.89 -16.11 9.11
N HIS A 211 12.65 -16.91 10.14
CA HIS A 211 13.60 -17.97 10.47
C HIS A 211 13.81 -18.90 9.27
N SER A 212 15.03 -19.40 9.10
CA SER A 212 15.38 -20.33 8.04
C SER A 212 15.05 -21.77 8.43
N ILE A 213 14.68 -22.59 7.45
CA ILE A 213 14.49 -24.04 7.62
C ILE A 213 15.53 -24.76 6.76
N SER A 214 16.39 -25.57 7.37
CA SER A 214 17.34 -26.41 6.64
C SER A 214 16.63 -27.62 6.01
N LEU A 215 16.96 -27.91 4.76
CA LEU A 215 16.43 -29.05 4.02
C LEU A 215 17.20 -30.34 4.35
N TRP A 216 16.44 -31.37 4.73
CA TRP A 216 16.94 -32.71 4.95
C TRP A 216 16.49 -33.60 3.79
N ILE A 217 17.42 -34.02 2.94
CA ILE A 217 17.13 -34.79 1.73
C ILE A 217 17.67 -36.23 1.85
N LEU A 218 16.78 -37.20 1.83
CA LEU A 218 17.06 -38.63 1.67
C LEU A 218 17.32 -38.94 0.19
N GLY A 219 18.57 -39.30 -0.11
CA GLY A 219 18.95 -39.90 -1.38
C GLY A 219 19.39 -41.36 -1.17
N LYS A 220 19.09 -42.25 -2.12
CA LYS A 220 19.84 -43.51 -2.22
C LYS A 220 21.32 -43.16 -2.38
N ILE A 221 22.16 -43.65 -1.46
CA ILE A 221 23.62 -43.63 -1.61
C ILE A 221 23.90 -44.34 -2.95
N PRO A 222 24.67 -43.75 -3.89
CA PRO A 222 25.08 -44.49 -5.07
C PRO A 222 25.90 -45.68 -4.57
N SER A 223 25.45 -46.91 -4.83
CA SER A 223 26.26 -48.08 -4.54
C SER A 223 27.56 -47.92 -5.32
N ILE A 224 28.68 -47.76 -4.61
CA ILE A 224 29.99 -47.83 -5.22
C ILE A 224 30.08 -49.26 -5.77
N ALA A 225 29.97 -49.42 -7.09
CA ALA A 225 30.22 -50.69 -7.72
C ALA A 225 31.69 -51.04 -7.41
N PRO A 226 31.99 -52.22 -6.84
CA PRO A 226 33.37 -52.59 -6.58
C PRO A 226 34.12 -52.63 -7.91
N VAL A 227 35.16 -51.81 -8.03
CA VAL A 227 36.12 -51.89 -9.14
C VAL A 227 36.83 -53.23 -8.99
N LEU A 228 36.46 -54.21 -9.80
CA LEU A 228 37.18 -55.47 -9.91
C LEU A 228 38.52 -55.19 -10.60
N ILE A 229 39.56 -55.02 -9.79
CA ILE A 229 40.94 -54.99 -10.27
C ILE A 229 41.33 -56.45 -10.56
N TYR A 230 41.28 -56.84 -11.83
CA TYR A 230 41.85 -58.11 -12.27
C TYR A 230 43.37 -57.98 -12.33
N PHE A 231 44.09 -58.66 -11.43
CA PHE A 231 45.52 -58.90 -11.57
C PHE A 231 45.71 -60.11 -12.49
N THR A 232 46.22 -59.89 -13.70
CA THR A 232 46.80 -60.95 -14.53
C THR A 232 48.23 -61.19 -14.10
N LEU A 233 48.51 -62.41 -13.60
CA LEU A 233 49.85 -62.96 -13.34
C LEU A 233 50.59 -63.27 -14.63
#